data_AF-A0A968ZNB8-F1
#
_entry.id   AF-A0A968ZNB8-F1
#
_cell.length_a   1.000
_cell.length_b   1.000
_cell.length_c   1.000
_cell.angle_alpha   90.00
_cell.angle_beta   90.00
_cell.angle_gamma   90.00
#
_symmetry.space_group_name_H-M   'P 1'
#
loop_
_entity.id
_entity.type
_entity.pdbx_description
1 polymer ?
#
loop_
_entity_poly.entity_id
_entity_poly.type
_entity_poly.pdbx_seq_one_letter_code
_entity_poly.pdbx_strand_id
1 'polypeptide(L)'
;MPNVELTWLVEPARSQLNDALWQQPWDILFFAGHSADTQGQQKLRINAQEALAISELKYALAKAVASGLKLAIFNACNGLQLIQDLCQDLCLPSTIVMRHAVADAVAQAFLKHFLSAFSQGIGLPQAVRQARERLQGLESQFPFATWLPVLCQNPVASTVTWPDFT
;
A
#
# COMPACT_ATOMS: atom_id res chain seq x y z
N MET A 1 -6.68 -8.54 -15.66
CA MET A 1 -6.68 -7.10 -15.95
C MET A 1 -5.84 -6.93 -17.22
N PRO A 2 -6.45 -6.64 -18.39
CA PRO A 2 -5.67 -6.33 -19.59
C PRO A 2 -4.89 -5.02 -19.38
N ASN A 3 -3.72 -4.89 -20.00
CA ASN A 3 -2.89 -3.67 -20.02
C ASN A 3 -2.33 -3.21 -18.66
N VAL A 4 -1.94 -4.13 -17.78
CA VAL A 4 -1.17 -3.80 -16.57
C VAL A 4 0.30 -4.08 -16.82
N GLU A 5 1.13 -3.03 -16.76
CA GLU A 5 2.58 -3.17 -16.71
C GLU A 5 3.01 -3.33 -15.26
N LEU A 6 3.70 -4.43 -14.96
CA LEU A 6 4.08 -4.76 -13.60
C LEU A 6 5.58 -4.93 -13.49
N THR A 7 6.19 -4.14 -12.62
CA THR A 7 7.61 -4.23 -12.27
C THR A 7 7.75 -4.92 -10.92
N TRP A 8 8.41 -6.07 -10.89
CA TRP A 8 8.69 -6.80 -9.67
C TRP A 8 10.03 -6.36 -9.07
N LEU A 9 10.01 -6.01 -7.78
CA LEU A 9 11.20 -5.86 -6.96
C LEU A 9 11.14 -6.94 -5.87
N VAL A 10 11.79 -8.07 -6.11
CA VAL A 10 11.83 -9.20 -5.18
C VAL A 10 13.08 -9.07 -4.31
N GLU A 11 12.86 -8.85 -3.01
CA GLU A 11 13.94 -8.60 -2.05
C GLU A 11 15.00 -7.57 -2.55
N PRO A 12 14.60 -6.39 -3.04
CA PRO A 12 15.53 -5.44 -3.63
C PRO A 12 16.52 -4.90 -2.60
N ALA A 13 17.70 -4.51 -3.06
CA ALA A 13 18.57 -3.64 -2.27
C ALA A 13 17.96 -2.24 -2.14
N ARG A 14 18.31 -1.50 -1.08
CA ARG A 14 17.84 -0.12 -0.88
C ARG A 14 18.04 0.78 -2.11
N SER A 15 19.21 0.70 -2.75
CA SER A 15 19.53 1.50 -3.94
C SER A 15 18.64 1.15 -5.13
N GLN A 16 18.35 -0.12 -5.34
CA GLN A 16 17.47 -0.59 -6.42
C GLN A 16 16.04 -0.09 -6.23
N LEU A 17 15.51 -0.15 -5.00
CA LEU A 17 14.19 0.39 -4.68
C LEU A 17 14.14 1.91 -4.91
N ASN A 18 15.17 2.63 -4.46
CA ASN A 18 15.27 4.06 -4.70
C ASN A 18 15.26 4.35 -6.21
N ASP A 19 16.16 3.74 -6.97
CA ASP A 19 16.31 4.04 -8.39
C ASP A 19 15.04 3.70 -9.18
N ALA A 20 14.36 2.59 -8.86
CA ALA A 20 13.09 2.24 -9.46
C ALA A 20 12.02 3.33 -9.25
N LEU A 21 11.91 3.87 -8.04
CA LEU A 21 10.97 4.97 -7.74
C LEU A 21 11.31 6.27 -8.49
N TRP A 22 12.57 6.47 -8.90
CA TRP A 22 13.02 7.65 -9.65
C TRP A 22 12.91 7.52 -11.17
N GLN A 23 13.08 6.31 -11.70
CA GLN A 23 13.32 6.08 -13.13
C GLN A 23 12.09 6.29 -14.02
N GLN A 24 10.89 6.02 -13.51
CA GLN A 24 9.67 6.08 -14.30
C GLN A 24 8.46 6.55 -13.49
N PRO A 25 7.41 7.06 -14.14
CA PRO A 25 6.14 7.32 -13.48
C PRO A 25 5.55 6.01 -12.94
N TRP A 26 4.87 6.11 -11.81
CA TRP A 26 4.18 5.00 -11.18
C TRP A 26 2.75 5.38 -10.92
N ASP A 27 1.84 4.44 -11.12
CA ASP A 27 0.41 4.62 -10.88
C ASP A 27 0.02 4.07 -9.50
N ILE A 28 0.50 2.86 -9.21
CA ILE A 28 0.26 2.12 -7.98
C ILE A 28 1.59 1.59 -7.44
N LEU A 29 1.87 1.87 -6.16
CA LEU A 29 2.94 1.23 -5.40
C LEU A 29 2.32 0.17 -4.49
N PHE A 30 2.77 -1.08 -4.60
CA PHE A 30 2.33 -2.16 -3.73
C PHE A 30 3.53 -2.73 -2.97
N PHE A 31 3.45 -2.71 -1.64
CA PHE A 31 4.42 -3.34 -0.75
C PHE A 31 3.77 -4.50 -0.02
N ALA A 32 4.40 -5.68 -0.10
CA ALA A 32 4.04 -6.86 0.68
C ALA A 32 5.29 -7.37 1.40
N GLY A 33 5.24 -7.39 2.72
CA GLY A 33 6.38 -7.80 3.54
C GLY A 33 6.11 -7.55 5.02
N HIS A 34 7.03 -8.01 5.85
CA HIS A 34 6.94 -7.81 7.29
C HIS A 34 7.50 -6.45 7.71
N SER A 35 6.94 -5.87 8.76
CA SER A 35 7.61 -4.78 9.46
C SER A 35 8.66 -5.33 10.42
N ALA A 36 9.76 -4.61 10.58
CA ALA A 36 10.72 -4.82 11.65
C ALA A 36 10.56 -3.69 12.67
N ASP A 37 10.42 -4.04 13.94
CA ASP A 37 10.54 -3.06 15.02
C ASP A 37 12.02 -2.96 15.41
N THR A 38 12.63 -1.81 15.17
CA THR A 38 13.97 -1.52 15.65
C THR A 38 13.91 -0.28 16.54
N GLN A 39 14.10 -0.47 17.84
CA GLN A 39 14.15 0.62 18.82
C GLN A 39 12.89 1.52 18.83
N GLY A 40 11.71 0.96 18.57
CA GLY A 40 10.45 1.70 18.57
C GLY A 40 10.14 2.44 17.26
N GLN A 41 10.98 2.29 16.23
CA GLN A 41 10.66 2.70 14.86
C GLN A 41 10.27 1.48 14.02
N GLN A 42 9.09 1.57 13.41
CA GLN A 42 8.62 0.58 12.44
C GLN A 42 9.32 0.80 11.10
N LYS A 43 9.96 -0.26 10.61
CA LYS A 43 10.64 -0.28 9.32
C LYS A 43 10.03 -1.32 8.40
N LEU A 44 9.95 -1.04 7.12
CA LEU A 44 9.59 -1.99 6.08
C LEU A 44 10.81 -2.86 5.76
N ARG A 45 10.72 -4.16 6.02
CA ARG A 45 11.78 -5.11 5.65
C ARG A 45 11.73 -5.32 4.13
N ILE A 46 12.73 -4.80 3.42
CA ILE A 46 12.78 -4.85 1.96
C ILE A 46 13.51 -6.09 1.45
N ASN A 47 14.41 -6.66 2.25
CA ASN A 47 15.08 -7.94 1.97
C ASN A 47 15.52 -8.60 3.28
N ALA A 48 16.28 -9.70 3.20
CA ALA A 48 16.69 -10.44 4.38
C ALA A 48 17.64 -9.68 5.34
N GLN A 49 18.33 -8.64 4.85
CA GLN A 49 19.35 -7.88 5.58
C GLN A 49 18.94 -6.44 5.89
N GLU A 50 18.05 -5.85 5.09
CA GLU A 50 17.72 -4.43 5.12
C GLU A 50 16.25 -4.20 5.50
N ALA A 51 16.04 -3.21 6.37
CA ALA A 51 14.74 -2.64 6.67
C ALA A 51 14.82 -1.12 6.67
N LEU A 52 13.81 -0.46 6.09
CA LEU A 52 13.78 0.98 5.88
C LEU A 52 12.59 1.62 6.57
N ALA A 53 12.79 2.72 7.27
CA ALA A 53 11.69 3.60 7.63
C ALA A 53 11.14 4.30 6.36
N ILE A 54 9.86 4.67 6.36
CA ILE A 54 9.28 5.43 5.24
C ILE A 54 10.01 6.75 4.99
N SER A 55 10.44 7.42 6.06
CA SER A 55 11.24 8.64 5.99
C SER A 55 12.55 8.45 5.21
N GLU A 56 13.11 7.24 5.18
CA GLU A 56 14.29 6.90 4.40
C GLU A 56 14.04 6.81 2.88
N LEU A 57 12.77 6.76 2.47
CA LEU A 57 12.30 6.77 1.08
C LEU A 57 11.65 8.11 0.69
N LYS A 58 11.70 9.13 1.57
CA LYS A 58 10.96 10.39 1.43
C LYS A 58 11.09 11.02 0.03
N TYR A 59 12.32 11.22 -0.45
CA TYR A 59 12.54 11.89 -1.74
C TYR A 59 12.15 11.03 -2.94
N ALA A 60 12.39 9.72 -2.87
CA ALA A 60 12.03 8.79 -3.93
C ALA A 60 10.52 8.69 -4.11
N LEU A 61 9.79 8.57 -3.00
CA LEU A 61 8.33 8.57 -3.01
C LEU A 61 7.76 9.94 -3.39
N ALA A 62 8.34 11.05 -2.93
CA ALA A 62 7.93 12.39 -3.37
C ALA A 62 8.10 12.57 -4.88
N LYS A 63 9.21 12.07 -5.45
CA LYS A 63 9.42 12.03 -6.90
C LYS A 63 8.37 11.17 -7.61
N ALA A 64 8.06 9.99 -7.08
CA ALA A 64 7.03 9.12 -7.63
C ALA A 64 5.64 9.79 -7.61
N VAL A 65 5.27 10.46 -6.52
CA VAL A 65 4.03 11.25 -6.40
C VAL A 65 4.00 12.38 -7.42
N ALA A 66 5.08 13.16 -7.52
CA ALA A 66 5.20 14.22 -8.51
C ALA A 66 5.15 13.70 -9.96
N SER A 67 5.44 12.42 -10.17
CA SER A 67 5.44 11.76 -11.48
C SER A 67 4.17 10.93 -11.74
N GLY A 68 3.16 10.96 -10.86
CA GLY A 68 1.86 10.35 -11.11
C GLY A 68 1.40 9.29 -10.10
N LEU A 69 2.15 9.01 -9.02
CA LEU A 69 1.76 8.01 -8.03
C LEU A 69 0.46 8.40 -7.31
N LYS A 70 -0.61 7.67 -7.61
CA LYS A 70 -1.97 7.91 -7.12
C LYS A 70 -2.32 7.06 -5.91
N LEU A 71 -1.82 5.83 -5.86
CA LEU A 71 -2.19 4.86 -4.82
C LEU A 71 -0.97 4.10 -4.29
N ALA A 72 -0.78 4.12 -2.97
CA ALA A 72 0.16 3.23 -2.29
C ALA A 72 -0.60 2.20 -1.44
N ILE A 73 -0.20 0.94 -1.49
CA ILE A 73 -0.81 -0.15 -0.73
C ILE A 73 0.29 -0.82 0.09
N PHE A 74 0.21 -0.67 1.41
CA PHE A 74 1.13 -1.31 2.35
C PHE A 74 0.43 -2.48 3.02
N ASN A 75 0.67 -3.66 2.46
CA ASN A 75 0.21 -4.93 3.01
C ASN A 75 1.24 -5.47 4.00
N ALA A 76 1.53 -4.67 5.03
CA ALA A 76 2.53 -4.93 6.04
C ALA A 76 1.95 -4.64 7.43
N CYS A 77 2.53 -5.28 8.45
CA CYS A 77 2.06 -5.14 9.83
C CYS A 77 2.21 -3.69 10.33
N ASN A 78 1.20 -3.24 11.09
CA ASN A 78 1.19 -1.99 11.87
C ASN A 78 1.29 -0.67 11.07
N GLY A 79 0.37 -0.50 10.12
CA GLY A 79 0.27 0.67 9.25
C GLY A 79 -0.07 2.01 9.92
N LEU A 80 -0.49 2.03 11.19
CA LEU A 80 -0.88 3.27 11.88
C LEU A 80 0.30 4.25 12.07
N GLN A 81 1.48 3.73 12.38
CA GLN A 81 2.68 4.58 12.49
C GLN A 81 3.18 5.01 11.10
N LEU A 82 3.08 4.11 10.11
CA LEU A 82 3.32 4.46 8.70
C LEU A 82 2.41 5.60 8.22
N ILE A 83 1.13 5.61 8.61
CA ILE A 83 0.20 6.67 8.21
C ILE A 83 0.69 8.04 8.67
N GLN A 84 1.25 8.16 9.88
CA GLN A 84 1.73 9.44 10.38
C GLN A 84 2.88 9.97 9.52
N ASP A 85 3.87 9.12 9.24
CA ASP A 85 5.02 9.47 8.41
C ASP A 85 4.60 9.78 6.95
N LEU A 86 3.71 8.97 6.37
CA LEU A 86 3.23 9.14 4.99
C LEU A 86 2.35 10.39 4.82
N CYS A 87 1.47 10.67 5.79
CA CYS A 87 0.55 11.80 5.73
C CYS A 87 1.25 13.14 6.04
N GLN A 88 2.23 13.17 6.94
CA GLN A 88 2.90 14.42 7.31
C GLN A 88 3.96 14.85 6.30
N ASP A 89 4.75 13.91 5.75
CA ASP A 89 5.95 14.24 4.98
C ASP A 89 5.81 14.10 3.46
N LEU A 90 4.87 13.29 2.99
CA LEU A 90 4.83 12.82 1.60
C LEU A 90 3.55 13.17 0.83
N CYS A 91 2.48 13.56 1.53
CA CYS A 91 1.22 13.97 0.92
C CYS A 91 0.66 12.98 -0.12
N LEU A 92 0.84 11.66 0.09
CA LEU A 92 0.33 10.65 -0.83
C LEU A 92 -1.18 10.83 -1.08
N PRO A 93 -1.66 10.82 -2.33
CA PRO A 93 -3.08 11.07 -2.62
C PRO A 93 -4.00 10.08 -1.93
N SER A 94 -3.66 8.80 -2.00
CA SER A 94 -4.39 7.73 -1.34
C SER A 94 -3.46 6.60 -0.93
N THR A 95 -3.64 6.10 0.29
CA THR A 95 -2.86 5.00 0.85
C THR A 95 -3.78 3.97 1.49
N ILE A 96 -3.61 2.70 1.17
CA ILE A 96 -4.24 1.59 1.89
C ILE A 96 -3.19 0.96 2.81
N VAL A 97 -3.50 0.83 4.09
CA VAL A 97 -2.63 0.18 5.07
C VAL A 97 -3.41 -0.82 5.92
N MET A 98 -2.69 -1.67 6.66
CA MET A 98 -3.28 -2.58 7.65
C MET A 98 -3.17 -1.99 9.05
N ARG A 99 -4.29 -1.88 9.77
CA ARG A 99 -4.35 -1.26 11.11
C ARG A 99 -3.46 -1.97 12.14
N HIS A 100 -3.33 -3.29 12.01
CA HIS A 100 -2.52 -4.13 12.89
C HIS A 100 -1.76 -5.17 12.06
N ALA A 101 -1.02 -6.05 12.74
CA ALA A 101 -0.49 -7.25 12.11
C ALA A 101 -1.60 -8.04 11.41
N VAL A 102 -1.36 -8.42 10.17
CA VAL A 102 -2.32 -9.13 9.31
C VAL A 102 -1.72 -10.48 8.93
N ALA A 103 -2.54 -11.54 8.96
CA ALA A 103 -2.13 -12.83 8.42
C ALA A 103 -2.10 -12.77 6.89
N ASP A 104 -1.13 -13.43 6.27
CA ASP A 104 -0.97 -13.46 4.80
C ASP A 104 -2.26 -13.84 4.07
N ALA A 105 -3.02 -14.79 4.61
CA ALA A 105 -4.30 -15.19 4.04
C ALA A 105 -5.30 -14.02 3.94
N VAL A 106 -5.41 -13.20 4.98
CA VAL A 106 -6.31 -12.03 5.02
C VAL A 106 -5.80 -10.93 4.09
N ALA A 107 -4.50 -10.66 4.16
CA ALA A 107 -3.78 -9.73 3.30
C ALA A 107 -3.98 -10.01 1.80
N GLN A 108 -3.80 -11.27 1.39
CA GLN A 108 -3.99 -11.71 0.01
C GLN A 108 -5.47 -11.72 -0.40
N ALA A 109 -6.37 -12.15 0.48
CA ALA A 109 -7.81 -12.14 0.20
C ALA A 109 -8.33 -10.72 -0.01
N PHE A 110 -7.91 -9.78 0.85
CA PHE A 110 -8.23 -8.37 0.71
C PHE A 110 -7.78 -7.84 -0.65
N LEU A 111 -6.51 -8.05 -1.00
CA LEU A 111 -5.96 -7.56 -2.27
C LEU A 111 -6.73 -8.11 -3.48
N LYS A 112 -7.06 -9.40 -3.47
CA LYS A 112 -7.86 -10.03 -4.54
C LYS A 112 -9.24 -9.40 -4.67
N HIS A 113 -9.96 -9.22 -3.55
CA HIS A 113 -11.27 -8.59 -3.56
C HIS A 113 -11.22 -7.12 -3.98
N PHE A 114 -10.21 -6.39 -3.49
CA PHE A 114 -9.98 -5.00 -3.81
C PHE A 114 -9.71 -4.81 -5.30
N LEU A 115 -8.71 -5.48 -5.85
CA LEU A 115 -8.36 -5.37 -7.27
C LEU A 115 -9.52 -5.81 -8.17
N SER A 116 -10.25 -6.86 -7.78
CA SER A 116 -11.44 -7.31 -8.52
C SER A 116 -12.54 -6.25 -8.57
N ALA A 117 -12.79 -5.53 -7.47
CA ALA A 117 -13.80 -4.46 -7.44
C ALA A 117 -13.29 -3.21 -8.15
N PHE A 118 -12.05 -2.81 -7.86
CA PHE A 118 -11.46 -1.58 -8.37
C PHE A 118 -11.30 -1.62 -9.89
N SER A 119 -10.80 -2.72 -10.46
CA SER A 119 -10.65 -2.89 -11.91
C SER A 119 -11.96 -2.93 -12.69
N GLN A 120 -13.12 -2.98 -12.02
CA GLN A 120 -14.44 -2.85 -12.64
C GLN A 120 -14.91 -1.38 -12.72
N GLY A 121 -14.07 -0.42 -12.36
CA GLY A 121 -14.40 1.01 -12.36
C GLY A 121 -15.08 1.50 -11.09
N ILE A 122 -15.18 0.65 -10.06
CA ILE A 122 -15.69 1.05 -8.74
C ILE A 122 -14.72 2.05 -8.11
N GLY A 123 -15.22 3.17 -7.59
CA GLY A 123 -14.38 4.20 -6.96
C GLY A 123 -13.59 3.67 -5.76
N LEU A 124 -12.39 4.22 -5.54
CA LEU A 124 -11.44 3.71 -4.55
C LEU A 124 -12.04 3.44 -3.15
N PRO A 125 -12.78 4.38 -2.51
CA PRO A 125 -13.36 4.13 -1.19
C PRO A 125 -14.39 2.98 -1.19
N GLN A 126 -15.18 2.87 -2.24
CA GLN A 126 -16.19 1.83 -2.37
C GLN A 126 -15.55 0.47 -2.64
N ALA A 127 -14.51 0.41 -3.47
CA ALA A 127 -13.75 -0.82 -3.71
C ALA A 127 -13.07 -1.33 -2.42
N VAL A 128 -12.48 -0.43 -1.63
CA VAL A 128 -11.92 -0.79 -0.31
C VAL A 128 -13.01 -1.30 0.63
N ARG A 129 -14.17 -0.62 0.70
CA ARG A 129 -15.29 -1.05 1.54
C ARG A 129 -15.77 -2.45 1.16
N GLN A 130 -16.05 -2.70 -0.12
CA GLN A 130 -16.50 -4.00 -0.59
C GLN A 130 -15.47 -5.10 -0.32
N ALA A 131 -14.19 -4.81 -0.53
CA ALA A 131 -13.11 -5.75 -0.23
C ALA A 131 -13.06 -6.12 1.25
N ARG A 132 -13.23 -5.13 2.15
CA ARG A 132 -13.31 -5.36 3.60
C ARG A 132 -14.51 -6.20 3.99
N GLU A 133 -15.70 -5.90 3.48
CA GLU A 133 -16.93 -6.64 3.79
C GLU A 133 -16.81 -8.12 3.39
N ARG A 134 -16.14 -8.41 2.26
CA ARG A 134 -15.89 -9.79 1.81
C ARG A 134 -14.95 -10.58 2.71
N LEU A 135 -14.15 -9.92 3.57
CA LEU A 135 -13.31 -10.61 4.55
C LEU A 135 -14.11 -11.25 5.69
N GLN A 136 -15.40 -10.95 5.84
CA GLN A 136 -16.22 -11.51 6.92
C GLN A 136 -16.23 -13.04 6.91
N GLY A 137 -16.14 -13.67 5.73
CA GLY A 137 -16.04 -15.12 5.60
C GLY A 137 -14.78 -15.74 6.23
N LEU A 138 -13.77 -14.92 6.54
CA LEU A 138 -12.52 -15.34 7.18
C LEU A 138 -12.51 -15.11 8.70
N GLU A 139 -13.51 -14.41 9.26
CA GLU A 139 -13.47 -14.01 10.69
C GLU A 139 -13.62 -15.16 11.68
N SER A 140 -14.09 -16.33 11.23
CA SER A 140 -14.08 -17.56 12.04
C SER A 140 -12.66 -18.05 12.35
N GLN A 141 -11.68 -17.74 11.48
CA GLN A 141 -10.28 -18.13 11.64
C GLN A 141 -9.39 -16.93 11.98
N PHE A 142 -9.75 -15.74 11.49
CA PHE A 142 -9.00 -14.49 11.65
C PHE A 142 -9.93 -13.40 12.21
N PRO A 143 -10.13 -13.36 13.55
CA PRO A 143 -11.02 -12.40 14.17
C PRO A 143 -10.72 -10.97 13.74
N PHE A 144 -11.77 -10.19 13.47
CA PHE A 144 -11.69 -8.79 13.07
C PHE A 144 -10.98 -8.53 11.72
N ALA A 145 -10.87 -9.53 10.84
CA ALA A 145 -10.30 -9.36 9.50
C ALA A 145 -10.92 -8.17 8.74
N THR A 146 -12.22 -7.93 8.88
CA THR A 146 -12.93 -6.82 8.22
C THR A 146 -12.48 -5.42 8.71
N TRP A 147 -11.83 -5.32 9.88
CA TRP A 147 -11.38 -4.07 10.50
C TRP A 147 -9.93 -3.70 10.14
N LEU A 148 -9.17 -4.64 9.57
CA LEU A 148 -7.74 -4.45 9.34
C LEU A 148 -7.43 -3.45 8.23
N PRO A 149 -7.98 -3.56 7.00
CA PRO A 149 -7.62 -2.63 5.93
C PRO A 149 -8.21 -1.25 6.19
N VAL A 150 -7.38 -0.21 6.08
CA VAL A 150 -7.76 1.19 6.25
C VAL A 150 -7.31 1.97 5.04
N LEU A 151 -8.23 2.76 4.48
CA LEU A 151 -7.92 3.75 3.45
C LEU A 151 -7.67 5.10 4.12
N CYS A 152 -6.52 5.69 3.84
CA CYS A 152 -6.15 7.04 4.19
C CYS A 152 -6.08 7.87 2.90
N GLN A 153 -6.80 8.98 2.86
CA GLN A 153 -6.79 9.89 1.72
C GLN A 153 -6.37 11.26 2.18
N ASN A 154 -5.53 11.91 1.38
CA ASN A 154 -5.28 13.33 1.55
C ASN A 154 -6.59 14.07 1.23
N PRO A 155 -7.18 14.85 2.16
CA PRO A 155 -8.48 15.49 1.96
C PRO A 155 -8.50 16.50 0.80
N VAL A 156 -7.34 16.93 0.32
CA VAL A 156 -7.20 17.84 -0.83
C VAL A 156 -7.10 17.07 -2.16
N ALA A 157 -6.85 15.75 -2.12
CA ALA A 157 -6.73 14.93 -3.31
C ALA A 157 -8.11 14.51 -3.87
N SER A 158 -8.26 14.53 -5.19
CA SER A 158 -9.45 14.03 -5.86
C SER A 158 -9.58 12.51 -5.68
N THR A 159 -10.81 12.01 -5.64
CA THR A 159 -11.05 10.57 -5.58
C THR A 159 -10.65 9.93 -6.92
N VAL A 160 -9.82 8.88 -6.86
CA VAL A 160 -9.36 8.15 -8.04
C VAL A 160 -10.24 6.94 -8.36
N THR A 161 -10.38 6.66 -9.65
CA THR A 161 -11.07 5.52 -10.24
C THR A 161 -10.10 4.77 -11.16
N TRP A 162 -10.42 3.51 -11.51
CA TRP A 162 -9.53 2.71 -12.36
C TRP A 162 -9.21 3.33 -13.74
N PRO A 163 -10.13 4.03 -14.44
CA PRO A 163 -9.79 4.72 -15.68
C PRO A 163 -8.79 5.88 -15.54
N ASP A 164 -8.52 6.35 -14.32
CA ASP A 164 -7.58 7.44 -14.10
C ASP A 164 -6.11 6.97 -14.18
N PHE A 165 -5.85 5.66 -14.18
CA PHE A 165 -4.51 5.07 -14.34
C PHE A 165 -4.25 4.85 -15.83
N THR A 166 -3.15 5.40 -16.35
CA THR A 166 -2.90 5.61 -17.79
C THR A 166 -1.59 4.99 -18.21
#